data_AF-A0A7V6DCS7-F1
#
_entry.id   AF-A0A7V6DCS7-F1
#
_cell.length_a   1.000
_cell.length_b   1.000
_cell.length_c   1.000
_cell.angle_alpha   90.00
_cell.angle_beta   90.00
_cell.angle_gamma   90.00
#
_symmetry.space_group_name_H-M   'P 1'
#
loop_
_entity.id
_entity.type
_entity.pdbx_description
1 polymer ?
#
loop_
_entity_poly.entity_id
_entity_poly.type
_entity_poly.pdbx_seq_one_letter_code
_entity_poly.pdbx_strand_id
1 'polypeptide(L)'
;MSRRLQVGRWFQRGLAIALCTLLMSWSLPRVLAQPSNDYRATYIDNGILRLGLGLAGQYQIGNTNYEAIGRLSLGTSGGTRFSSQDDNVPLVGLHPFPCGNFGTVLVRIVNADGTTDAVWGSGGTWVLTEPTPDRSGRYSITGRWLSGTVQVDQVVELVGGFARITWNITNLGTTAQQVGIAFLILPSVSSTVPTGSPLYLLVPGYFPLQGDLLLRGSQVPAFIEAAPQRSVKTPILRWQLRQSGLTVPDQVALGEFSRLSANVWGFSPVSTTPVVAYGIAAYWNPAAIQPGGSRVISTMIGLATSSNDPSGRYALDVESQPVMELDSSAPNGLTPQEFLVSASVTNYISANPIQNIPLDDVSLS
;
A
#
# COMPACT_ATOMS: atom_id res chain seq x y z
N MET A 1 51.27 66.54 25.97
CA MET A 1 51.95 65.43 26.68
C MET A 1 50.96 64.26 26.77
N SER A 2 50.83 63.41 25.75
CA SER A 2 51.67 62.26 25.44
C SER A 2 51.77 61.23 26.59
N ARG A 3 50.96 60.17 26.53
CA ARG A 3 51.48 58.81 26.69
C ARG A 3 50.92 57.90 25.60
N ARG A 4 51.86 57.12 25.08
CA ARG A 4 51.91 56.28 23.90
C ARG A 4 51.65 54.81 24.30
N LEU A 5 51.16 54.03 23.32
CA LEU A 5 51.56 52.66 22.91
C LEU A 5 51.48 51.53 23.98
N GLN A 6 51.24 50.24 23.73
CA GLN A 6 51.40 49.30 22.60
C GLN A 6 50.27 48.23 22.73
N VAL A 7 49.56 47.80 21.69
CA VAL A 7 49.91 46.77 20.68
C VAL A 7 50.46 45.45 21.28
N GLY A 8 49.69 44.37 21.12
CA GLY A 8 50.14 43.00 21.36
C GLY A 8 49.15 41.95 20.84
N ARG A 9 49.10 41.77 19.52
CA ARG A 9 48.47 40.62 18.83
C ARG A 9 49.34 39.38 19.03
N TRP A 10 48.81 38.27 19.58
CA TRP A 10 49.34 36.91 19.34
C TRP A 10 48.23 35.87 19.52
N PHE A 11 47.62 35.46 18.40
CA PHE A 11 47.31 34.09 17.94
C PHE A 11 46.08 34.07 17.03
N GLN A 12 46.34 33.86 15.74
CA GLN A 12 45.35 33.46 14.73
C GLN A 12 45.28 31.92 14.67
N ARG A 13 44.14 31.42 14.13
CA ARG A 13 43.87 30.10 13.50
C ARG A 13 43.64 28.96 14.51
N GLY A 14 42.61 28.11 14.45
CA GLY A 14 41.51 27.88 13.51
C GLY A 14 40.78 26.57 13.90
N LEU A 15 39.64 26.31 13.25
CA LEU A 15 38.87 25.05 13.19
C LEU A 15 38.10 24.52 14.43
N ALA A 16 36.77 24.48 14.26
CA ALA A 16 35.84 23.35 14.43
C ALA A 16 35.93 22.44 15.67
N ILE A 17 34.79 22.24 16.36
CA ILE A 17 34.09 20.94 16.53
C ILE A 17 33.01 21.03 17.64
N ALA A 18 31.86 20.43 17.31
CA ALA A 18 30.82 19.79 18.14
C ALA A 18 29.94 20.64 19.07
N LEU A 19 28.61 20.63 18.88
CA LEU A 19 27.64 19.52 19.06
C LEU A 19 27.25 19.31 20.52
N CYS A 20 25.95 19.06 20.68
CA CYS A 20 25.31 18.44 21.83
C CYS A 20 25.16 19.32 23.07
N THR A 21 24.02 19.98 23.19
CA THR A 21 23.05 19.72 24.27
C THR A 21 21.94 20.76 24.22
N LEU A 22 20.82 20.43 23.57
CA LEU A 22 19.46 20.69 24.07
C LEU A 22 18.43 20.19 23.04
N LEU A 23 18.52 18.89 22.72
CA LEU A 23 17.39 18.11 22.21
C LEU A 23 17.02 17.11 23.29
N MET A 24 16.46 17.59 24.40
CA MET A 24 15.60 16.77 25.24
C MET A 24 14.20 16.79 24.63
N SER A 25 14.08 16.26 23.42
CA SER A 25 12.81 15.74 22.94
C SER A 25 12.49 14.54 23.83
N TRP A 26 11.34 14.58 24.49
CA TRP A 26 10.81 13.48 25.28
C TRP A 26 10.81 12.20 24.44
N SER A 27 11.80 11.35 24.68
CA SER A 27 11.82 9.99 24.16
C SER A 27 10.88 9.17 25.03
N LEU A 28 9.60 9.15 24.65
CA LEU A 28 8.80 7.95 24.85
C LEU A 28 9.63 6.78 24.28
N PRO A 29 9.64 5.59 24.89
CA PRO A 29 10.31 4.45 24.32
C PRO A 29 9.69 4.19 22.95
N ARG A 30 10.36 4.68 21.89
CA ARG A 30 10.20 4.11 20.57
C ARG A 30 10.57 2.66 20.79
N VAL A 31 9.58 1.78 20.71
CA VAL A 31 9.84 0.35 20.56
C VAL A 31 10.86 0.25 19.42
N LEU A 32 12.12 -0.02 19.77
CA LEU A 32 13.22 0.01 18.81
C LEU A 32 13.05 -1.23 17.95
N ALA A 33 12.35 -0.99 16.86
CA ALA A 33 12.26 -1.77 15.67
C ALA A 33 13.69 -2.18 15.22
N GLN A 34 14.04 -3.47 15.33
CA GLN A 34 15.40 -3.95 15.07
C GLN A 34 15.39 -5.14 14.08
N PRO A 35 16.07 -5.02 12.93
CA PRO A 35 16.23 -6.14 12.01
C PRO A 35 17.17 -7.19 12.60
N SER A 36 16.92 -8.47 12.31
CA SER A 36 17.88 -9.54 12.56
C SER A 36 19.11 -9.41 11.66
N ASN A 37 20.21 -10.09 12.01
CA ASN A 37 21.46 -10.03 11.24
C ASN A 37 21.33 -10.56 9.80
N ASP A 38 20.35 -11.43 9.54
CA ASP A 38 20.04 -12.03 8.25
C ASP A 38 18.89 -11.32 7.52
N TYR A 39 18.37 -10.21 8.07
CA TYR A 39 17.30 -9.44 7.44
C TYR A 39 17.73 -8.92 6.07
N ARG A 40 16.93 -9.23 5.04
CA ARG A 40 17.15 -8.78 3.67
C ARG A 40 15.83 -8.32 3.07
N ALA A 41 15.87 -7.16 2.41
CA ALA A 41 14.76 -6.57 1.67
C ALA A 41 15.30 -5.87 0.41
N THR A 42 14.54 -5.90 -0.68
CA THR A 42 14.82 -5.08 -1.87
C THR A 42 13.78 -3.97 -1.99
N TYR A 43 14.15 -2.85 -2.62
CA TYR A 43 13.32 -1.65 -2.67
C TYR A 43 13.29 -1.05 -4.07
N ILE A 44 12.13 -0.52 -4.44
CA ILE A 44 11.95 0.37 -5.59
C ILE A 44 11.35 1.69 -5.11
N ASP A 45 11.74 2.77 -5.78
CA ASP A 45 11.37 4.13 -5.44
C ASP A 45 11.24 4.94 -6.74
N ASN A 46 10.22 5.80 -6.84
CA ASN A 46 10.01 6.68 -7.99
C ASN A 46 9.92 8.17 -7.60
N GLY A 47 10.35 8.52 -6.39
CA GLY A 47 10.25 9.86 -5.80
C GLY A 47 8.89 10.18 -5.18
N ILE A 48 7.84 9.41 -5.49
CA ILE A 48 6.49 9.55 -4.91
C ILE A 48 6.22 8.43 -3.92
N LEU A 49 6.45 7.19 -4.36
CA LEU A 49 6.26 5.99 -3.57
C LEU A 49 7.58 5.26 -3.39
N ARG A 50 7.66 4.55 -2.27
CA ARG A 50 8.68 3.55 -2.00
C ARG A 50 8.02 2.24 -1.60
N LEU A 51 8.40 1.16 -2.27
CA LEU A 51 7.93 -0.18 -1.97
C LEU A 51 9.11 -1.06 -1.58
N GLY A 52 8.93 -1.86 -0.52
CA GLY A 52 9.87 -2.87 -0.08
C GLY A 52 9.30 -4.28 -0.25
N LEU A 53 10.14 -5.21 -0.70
CA LEU A 53 9.86 -6.65 -0.74
C LEU A 53 10.86 -7.37 0.17
N GLY A 54 10.34 -8.07 1.20
CA GLY A 54 11.17 -8.79 2.16
C GLY A 54 11.62 -10.15 1.60
N LEU A 55 12.89 -10.48 1.85
CA LEU A 55 13.61 -11.59 1.22
C LEU A 55 14.00 -12.66 2.22
N ALA A 56 14.45 -12.25 3.41
CA ALA A 56 14.92 -13.14 4.46
C ALA A 56 14.96 -12.41 5.81
N GLY A 57 15.10 -13.20 6.87
CA GLY A 57 15.25 -12.74 8.24
C GLY A 57 13.96 -12.17 8.84
N GLN A 58 14.14 -11.52 9.98
CA GLN A 58 13.07 -11.08 10.84
C GLN A 58 13.26 -9.61 11.21
N TYR A 59 12.16 -9.01 11.63
CA TYR A 59 12.13 -7.66 12.16
C TYR A 59 11.45 -7.67 13.51
N GLN A 60 12.17 -7.29 14.57
CA GLN A 60 11.66 -7.29 15.92
C GLN A 60 10.89 -6.01 16.19
N ILE A 61 9.62 -6.11 16.59
CA ILE A 61 8.83 -5.01 17.12
C ILE A 61 8.35 -5.41 18.52
N GLY A 62 8.87 -4.71 19.52
CA GLY A 62 8.64 -5.02 20.92
C GLY A 62 9.31 -6.35 21.26
N ASN A 63 8.52 -7.30 21.74
CA ASN A 63 8.99 -8.64 22.09
C ASN A 63 8.60 -9.69 21.02
N THR A 64 8.22 -9.26 19.83
CA THR A 64 7.75 -10.15 18.76
C THR A 64 8.63 -9.99 17.52
N ASN A 65 9.12 -11.12 17.01
CA ASN A 65 9.85 -11.19 15.75
C ASN A 65 8.87 -11.44 14.60
N TYR A 66 8.93 -10.59 13.58
CA TYR A 66 8.09 -10.68 12.41
C TYR A 66 8.91 -11.08 11.19
N GLU A 67 8.52 -12.19 10.55
CA GLU A 67 9.15 -12.67 9.32
C GLU A 67 9.07 -11.64 8.19
N ALA A 68 10.18 -11.44 7.48
CA ALA A 68 10.25 -10.54 6.34
C ALA A 68 9.90 -11.23 5.01
N ILE A 69 10.18 -12.53 4.89
CA ILE A 69 10.10 -13.24 3.62
C ILE A 69 8.72 -13.13 2.97
N GLY A 70 8.71 -12.67 1.72
CA GLY A 70 7.51 -12.53 0.91
C GLY A 70 6.51 -11.46 1.38
N ARG A 71 6.94 -10.57 2.28
CA ARG A 71 6.13 -9.45 2.76
C ARG A 71 6.39 -8.20 1.95
N LEU A 72 5.37 -7.36 1.87
CA LEU A 72 5.39 -6.08 1.19
C LEU A 72 5.23 -4.95 2.20
N SER A 73 6.00 -3.88 2.01
CA SER A 73 5.74 -2.59 2.63
C SER A 73 5.54 -1.56 1.53
N LEU A 74 4.68 -0.57 1.78
CA LEU A 74 4.46 0.54 0.86
C LEU A 74 4.35 1.82 1.67
N GLY A 75 5.00 2.87 1.21
CA GLY A 75 4.97 4.19 1.82
C GLY A 75 5.24 5.26 0.78
N THR A 76 5.04 6.51 1.17
CA THR A 76 5.45 7.67 0.38
C THR A 76 6.96 7.86 0.47
N SER A 77 7.59 8.36 -0.61
CA SER A 77 9.00 8.78 -0.61
C SER A 77 9.07 10.30 -0.45
N GLY A 78 8.57 11.04 -1.44
CA GLY A 78 8.00 12.39 -1.29
C GLY A 78 6.48 12.28 -1.39
N GLY A 79 5.76 12.90 -0.45
CA GLY A 79 4.31 12.78 -0.30
C GLY A 79 3.49 13.30 -1.48
N THR A 80 2.26 13.73 -1.21
CA THR A 80 1.46 14.47 -2.17
C THR A 80 2.24 15.70 -2.65
N ARG A 81 2.05 16.08 -3.92
CA ARG A 81 2.78 17.18 -4.59
C ARG A 81 2.76 18.53 -3.82
N PHE A 82 1.88 18.66 -2.83
CA PHE A 82 1.54 19.91 -2.17
C PHE A 82 1.95 19.96 -0.69
N SER A 83 2.62 18.92 -0.17
CA SER A 83 3.00 18.83 1.24
C SER A 83 4.27 17.98 1.42
N SER A 84 5.09 18.33 2.43
CA SER A 84 6.17 17.46 2.93
C SER A 84 5.80 16.73 4.22
N GLN A 85 4.60 16.98 4.75
CA GLN A 85 4.11 16.36 5.99
C GLN A 85 3.76 14.89 5.83
N ASP A 86 3.61 14.46 4.58
CA ASP A 86 3.33 13.10 4.15
C ASP A 86 4.53 12.48 3.42
N ASP A 87 5.74 13.02 3.59
CA ASP A 87 6.99 12.37 3.17
C ASP A 87 7.32 11.18 4.11
N ASN A 88 7.79 10.06 3.55
CA ASN A 88 8.19 8.87 4.32
C ASN A 88 7.11 8.31 5.25
N VAL A 89 5.84 8.46 4.88
CA VAL A 89 4.70 7.97 5.64
C VAL A 89 4.31 6.58 5.15
N PRO A 90 4.12 5.61 6.07
CA PRO A 90 3.60 4.30 5.69
C PRO A 90 2.20 4.40 5.05
N LEU A 91 1.96 3.56 4.05
CA LEU A 91 0.63 3.33 3.48
C LEU A 91 0.16 1.91 3.83
N VAL A 92 1.06 0.94 3.71
CA VAL A 92 0.84 -0.47 4.07
C VAL A 92 1.89 -0.91 5.09
N GLY A 93 1.42 -1.38 6.24
CA GLY A 93 2.24 -1.99 7.27
C GLY A 93 3.26 -1.04 7.89
N LEU A 94 4.45 -1.57 8.20
CA LEU A 94 5.49 -0.85 8.93
C LEU A 94 6.57 -0.34 7.98
N HIS A 95 6.17 0.40 6.95
CA HIS A 95 7.10 1.00 6.00
C HIS A 95 8.24 1.77 6.71
N PRO A 96 9.51 1.60 6.29
CA PRO A 96 9.95 0.87 5.11
C PRO A 96 10.08 -0.64 5.27
N PHE A 97 9.83 -1.24 6.43
CA PHE A 97 10.15 -2.63 6.71
C PHE A 97 9.06 -3.61 6.24
N PRO A 98 9.25 -4.37 5.14
CA PRO A 98 8.37 -5.49 4.81
C PRO A 98 8.50 -6.60 5.85
N CYS A 99 7.54 -6.72 6.75
CA CYS A 99 7.50 -7.79 7.73
C CYS A 99 6.09 -8.11 8.22
N GLY A 100 5.95 -9.26 8.88
CA GLY A 100 4.73 -9.64 9.59
C GLY A 100 3.54 -9.84 8.65
N ASN A 101 2.32 -9.80 9.19
CA ASN A 101 1.13 -10.03 8.38
C ASN A 101 0.55 -8.74 7.75
N PHE A 102 1.34 -7.67 7.67
CA PHE A 102 0.86 -6.32 7.35
C PHE A 102 0.74 -6.01 5.86
N GLY A 103 1.45 -6.75 5.02
CA GLY A 103 1.35 -6.72 3.55
C GLY A 103 1.74 -8.09 3.04
N THR A 104 0.78 -9.01 2.99
CA THR A 104 1.04 -10.44 2.86
C THR A 104 0.28 -11.06 1.72
N VAL A 105 0.98 -11.79 0.87
CA VAL A 105 0.39 -12.60 -0.20
C VAL A 105 0.29 -14.04 0.28
N LEU A 106 -0.94 -14.55 0.35
CA LEU A 106 -1.21 -15.94 0.67
C LEU A 106 -1.62 -16.69 -0.60
N VAL A 107 -0.98 -17.83 -0.84
CA VAL A 107 -1.28 -18.74 -1.94
C VAL A 107 -2.03 -19.93 -1.36
N ARG A 108 -3.19 -20.22 -1.93
CA ARG A 108 -3.97 -21.43 -1.64
C ARG A 108 -3.85 -22.40 -2.80
N ILE A 109 -3.42 -23.62 -2.51
CA ILE A 109 -3.34 -24.72 -3.47
C ILE A 109 -4.32 -25.80 -2.99
N VAL A 110 -5.33 -26.10 -3.82
CA VAL A 110 -6.32 -27.14 -3.54
C VAL A 110 -6.03 -28.34 -4.43
N ASN A 111 -5.80 -29.48 -3.79
CA ASN A 111 -5.56 -30.79 -4.39
C ASN A 111 -6.64 -31.78 -3.95
N ALA A 112 -6.68 -32.95 -4.58
CA ALA A 112 -7.57 -34.04 -4.16
C ALA A 112 -7.29 -34.48 -2.70
N ASP A 113 -6.02 -34.43 -2.29
CA ASP A 113 -5.55 -34.91 -0.98
C ASP A 113 -5.68 -33.84 0.12
N GLY A 114 -6.06 -32.61 -0.21
CA GLY A 114 -6.23 -31.53 0.76
C GLY A 114 -5.96 -30.13 0.22
N THR A 115 -6.05 -29.15 1.12
CA THR A 115 -5.75 -27.74 0.84
C THR A 115 -4.50 -27.31 1.59
N THR A 116 -3.58 -26.67 0.89
CA THR A 116 -2.38 -26.06 1.46
C THR A 116 -2.47 -24.54 1.31
N ASP A 117 -2.36 -23.84 2.42
CA ASP A 117 -2.22 -22.40 2.46
C ASP A 117 -0.79 -22.05 2.86
N ALA A 118 -0.12 -21.22 2.07
CA ALA A 118 1.23 -20.77 2.36
C ALA A 118 1.36 -19.28 2.10
N VAL A 119 2.21 -18.61 2.87
CA VAL A 119 2.65 -17.26 2.48
C VAL A 119 3.62 -17.41 1.32
N TRP A 120 3.43 -16.60 0.29
CA TRP A 120 4.37 -16.53 -0.83
C TRP A 120 5.79 -16.31 -0.31
N GLY A 121 6.77 -17.06 -0.82
CA GLY A 121 8.16 -17.04 -0.35
C GLY A 121 8.45 -18.00 0.82
N SER A 122 7.46 -18.39 1.62
CA SER A 122 7.68 -19.28 2.77
C SER A 122 7.78 -20.76 2.35
N GLY A 123 8.70 -21.51 2.97
CA GLY A 123 8.81 -22.98 2.85
C GLY A 123 9.12 -23.55 1.46
N GLY A 124 9.39 -22.70 0.46
CA GLY A 124 9.64 -23.08 -0.93
C GLY A 124 11.01 -22.62 -1.45
N THR A 125 11.28 -22.90 -2.72
CA THR A 125 12.46 -22.31 -3.40
C THR A 125 12.11 -20.93 -3.92
N TRP A 126 13.02 -19.97 -3.76
CA TRP A 126 12.78 -18.60 -4.16
C TRP A 126 13.94 -18.01 -4.95
N VAL A 127 13.62 -17.22 -5.98
CA VAL A 127 14.59 -16.50 -6.82
C VAL A 127 14.13 -15.05 -6.94
N LEU A 128 15.04 -14.10 -6.69
CA LEU A 128 14.82 -12.69 -6.95
C LEU A 128 15.55 -12.26 -8.22
N THR A 129 14.85 -11.51 -9.06
CA THR A 129 15.49 -10.61 -10.01
C THR A 129 15.48 -9.22 -9.37
N GLU A 130 16.68 -8.72 -9.05
CA GLU A 130 16.88 -7.39 -8.48
C GLU A 130 16.27 -6.29 -9.38
N PRO A 131 15.98 -5.09 -8.84
CA PRO A 131 15.38 -4.01 -9.59
C PRO A 131 16.10 -3.76 -10.92
N THR A 132 15.39 -3.94 -12.02
CA THR A 132 15.88 -3.55 -13.34
C THR A 132 15.08 -2.34 -13.82
N PRO A 133 15.74 -1.20 -14.13
CA PRO A 133 15.06 -0.14 -14.84
C PRO A 133 14.74 -0.65 -16.24
N ASP A 134 13.47 -0.57 -16.64
CA ASP A 134 13.13 -0.82 -18.03
C ASP A 134 13.62 0.33 -18.93
N ARG A 135 13.46 0.20 -20.25
CA ARG A 135 13.88 1.23 -21.21
C ARG A 135 13.19 2.59 -21.01
N SER A 136 12.13 2.66 -20.22
CA SER A 136 11.41 3.87 -19.84
C SER A 136 11.76 4.40 -18.45
N GLY A 137 12.74 3.79 -17.77
CA GLY A 137 13.15 4.18 -16.42
C GLY A 137 12.19 3.72 -15.32
N ARG A 138 11.27 2.79 -15.61
CA ARG A 138 10.39 2.18 -14.61
C ARG A 138 11.16 1.12 -13.85
N TYR A 139 11.13 1.19 -12.53
CA TYR A 139 11.74 0.19 -11.66
C TYR A 139 10.72 -0.92 -11.36
N SER A 140 11.14 -2.16 -11.63
CA SER A 140 10.35 -3.35 -11.32
C SER A 140 11.16 -4.35 -10.48
N ILE A 141 10.51 -5.01 -9.52
CA ILE A 141 11.06 -6.17 -8.80
C ILE A 141 10.30 -7.40 -9.25
N THR A 142 11.01 -8.48 -9.58
CA THR A 142 10.38 -9.78 -9.84
C THR A 142 10.91 -10.82 -8.87
N GLY A 143 10.01 -11.37 -8.04
CA GLY A 143 10.30 -12.56 -7.25
C GLY A 143 9.61 -13.79 -7.82
N ARG A 144 10.24 -14.95 -7.70
CA ARG A 144 9.69 -16.25 -8.11
C ARG A 144 9.67 -17.19 -6.92
N TRP A 145 8.51 -17.71 -6.58
CA TRP A 145 8.34 -18.72 -5.54
C TRP A 145 7.86 -20.03 -6.15
N LEU A 146 8.46 -21.15 -5.74
CA LEU A 146 8.07 -22.51 -6.14
C LEU A 146 7.67 -23.32 -4.91
N SER A 147 6.45 -23.85 -4.93
CA SER A 147 5.92 -24.78 -3.93
C SER A 147 5.38 -26.03 -4.62
N GLY A 148 6.08 -27.15 -4.46
CA GLY A 148 5.81 -28.35 -5.24
C GLY A 148 5.90 -28.06 -6.75
N THR A 149 4.80 -28.25 -7.47
CA THR A 149 4.70 -27.98 -8.91
C THR A 149 4.07 -26.61 -9.24
N VAL A 150 3.71 -25.80 -8.25
CA VAL A 150 3.11 -24.48 -8.45
C VAL A 150 4.18 -23.41 -8.33
N GLN A 151 4.40 -22.68 -9.42
CA GLN A 151 5.26 -21.50 -9.45
C GLN A 151 4.41 -20.23 -9.39
N VAL A 152 4.78 -19.26 -8.55
CA VAL A 152 4.16 -17.95 -8.48
C VAL A 152 5.24 -16.88 -8.64
N ASP A 153 5.23 -16.23 -9.81
CA ASP A 153 6.09 -15.08 -10.08
C ASP A 153 5.32 -13.80 -9.69
N GLN A 154 5.84 -13.03 -8.75
CA GLN A 154 5.33 -11.72 -8.35
C GLN A 154 6.18 -10.62 -8.98
N VAL A 155 5.56 -9.81 -9.83
CA VAL A 155 6.15 -8.59 -10.40
C VAL A 155 5.54 -7.38 -9.71
N VAL A 156 6.38 -6.48 -9.24
CA VAL A 156 5.94 -5.22 -8.62
C VAL A 156 6.57 -4.05 -9.34
N GLU A 157 5.75 -3.10 -9.75
CA GLU A 157 6.14 -1.92 -10.53
C GLU A 157 5.53 -0.66 -9.92
N LEU A 158 6.31 0.43 -9.85
CA LEU A 158 5.76 1.74 -9.48
C LEU A 158 5.33 2.49 -10.74
N VAL A 159 4.05 2.86 -10.80
CA VAL A 159 3.42 3.59 -11.91
C VAL A 159 2.73 4.84 -11.34
N GLY A 160 3.38 5.99 -11.48
CA GLY A 160 2.91 7.25 -10.87
C GLY A 160 2.76 7.12 -9.35
N GLY A 161 1.58 7.46 -8.83
CA GLY A 161 1.24 7.33 -7.41
C GLY A 161 0.79 5.94 -6.98
N PHE A 162 1.03 4.88 -7.77
CA PHE A 162 0.58 3.52 -7.48
C PHE A 162 1.68 2.47 -7.63
N ALA A 163 1.56 1.38 -6.87
CA ALA A 163 2.25 0.12 -7.09
C ALA A 163 1.29 -0.86 -7.80
N ARG A 164 1.66 -1.29 -9.01
CA ARG A 164 1.01 -2.41 -9.70
C ARG A 164 1.70 -3.69 -9.26
N ILE A 165 0.90 -4.67 -8.83
CA ILE A 165 1.38 -5.97 -8.39
C ILE A 165 0.73 -7.02 -9.28
N THR A 166 1.54 -7.83 -9.94
CA THR A 166 1.09 -8.88 -10.85
C THR A 166 1.63 -10.23 -10.40
N TRP A 167 0.75 -11.20 -10.22
CA TRP A 167 1.11 -12.60 -9.99
C TRP A 167 0.87 -13.42 -11.24
N ASN A 168 1.92 -14.04 -11.76
CA ASN A 168 1.82 -15.07 -12.78
C ASN A 168 1.98 -16.45 -12.12
N ILE A 169 0.89 -17.21 -12.08
CA ILE A 169 0.80 -18.50 -11.41
C ILE A 169 0.87 -19.58 -12.49
N THR A 170 1.87 -20.44 -12.44
CA THR A 170 2.09 -21.50 -13.43
C THR A 170 2.06 -22.87 -12.77
N ASN A 171 1.35 -23.81 -13.39
CA ASN A 171 1.37 -25.20 -13.00
C ASN A 171 2.43 -25.96 -13.82
N LEU A 172 3.57 -26.25 -13.20
CA LEU A 172 4.68 -27.01 -13.79
C LEU A 172 4.50 -28.53 -13.66
N GLY A 173 3.37 -28.98 -13.10
CA GLY A 173 3.06 -30.38 -12.87
C GLY A 173 2.43 -31.06 -14.08
N THR A 174 2.06 -32.33 -13.89
CA THR A 174 1.42 -33.17 -14.91
C THR A 174 -0.09 -33.32 -14.70
N THR A 175 -0.64 -32.81 -13.59
CA THR A 175 -2.07 -32.82 -13.27
C THR A 175 -2.58 -31.39 -13.08
N ALA A 176 -3.87 -31.16 -13.31
CA ALA A 176 -4.48 -29.86 -13.06
C ALA A 176 -4.40 -29.48 -11.57
N GLN A 177 -4.08 -28.22 -11.29
CA GLN A 177 -3.93 -27.67 -9.94
C GLN A 177 -4.94 -26.54 -9.73
N GLN A 178 -5.60 -26.47 -8.57
CA GLN A 178 -6.45 -25.32 -8.25
C GLN A 178 -5.68 -24.34 -7.38
N VAL A 179 -5.44 -23.12 -7.89
CA VAL A 179 -4.59 -22.14 -7.19
C VAL A 179 -5.31 -20.80 -7.08
N GLY A 180 -5.29 -20.23 -5.87
CA GLY A 180 -5.86 -18.92 -5.53
C GLY A 180 -4.85 -18.04 -4.82
N ILE A 181 -5.09 -16.73 -4.86
CA ILE A 181 -4.32 -15.70 -4.16
C ILE A 181 -5.23 -14.90 -3.24
N ALA A 182 -4.77 -14.64 -2.03
CA ALA A 182 -5.30 -13.60 -1.17
C ALA A 182 -4.20 -12.59 -0.88
N PHE A 183 -4.48 -11.30 -1.04
CA PHE A 183 -3.57 -10.23 -0.64
C PHE A 183 -4.18 -9.54 0.58
N LEU A 184 -3.47 -9.55 1.70
CA LEU A 184 -3.87 -8.93 2.96
C LEU A 184 -2.99 -7.70 3.22
N ILE A 185 -3.62 -6.59 3.58
CA ILE A 185 -2.93 -5.38 4.01
C ILE A 185 -3.46 -4.88 5.36
N LEU A 186 -2.56 -4.29 6.15
CA LEU A 186 -2.87 -3.38 7.24
C LEU A 186 -2.57 -1.95 6.75
N PRO A 187 -3.59 -1.11 6.51
CA PRO A 187 -3.39 0.30 6.23
C PRO A 187 -2.73 1.00 7.41
N SER A 188 -1.67 1.78 7.16
CA SER A 188 -0.88 2.46 8.19
C SER A 188 -0.60 3.91 7.84
N VAL A 189 -1.61 4.63 7.33
CA VAL A 189 -1.55 5.99 6.74
C VAL A 189 -1.24 7.14 7.72
N SER A 190 -0.21 6.99 8.56
CA SER A 190 0.24 8.01 9.51
C SER A 190 1.74 7.87 9.84
N SER A 191 2.41 9.00 10.04
CA SER A 191 3.80 9.06 10.54
C SER A 191 3.92 8.69 12.02
N THR A 192 2.80 8.68 12.75
CA THR A 192 2.72 8.17 14.13
C THR A 192 2.27 6.70 14.10
N VAL A 193 3.16 5.83 14.56
CA VAL A 193 2.93 4.37 14.75
C VAL A 193 1.58 4.16 15.45
N PRO A 194 0.68 3.28 14.94
CA PRO A 194 -0.71 3.29 15.34
C PRO A 194 -0.90 2.59 16.68
N THR A 195 -1.19 3.37 17.72
CA THR A 195 -2.08 2.90 18.79
C THR A 195 -3.39 3.68 18.68
N GLY A 196 -4.32 3.17 17.86
CA GLY A 196 -5.75 3.48 18.01
C GLY A 196 -6.25 4.84 17.48
N SER A 197 -5.58 5.51 16.54
CA SER A 197 -6.26 6.59 15.80
C SER A 197 -7.23 5.97 14.79
N PRO A 198 -8.51 6.38 14.78
CA PRO A 198 -9.51 5.79 13.90
C PRO A 198 -9.10 6.03 12.44
N LEU A 199 -8.94 4.94 11.69
CA LEU A 199 -8.81 5.01 10.24
C LEU A 199 -10.20 5.21 9.64
N TYR A 200 -10.36 6.26 8.85
CA TYR A 200 -11.53 6.43 8.01
C TYR A 200 -11.37 5.52 6.79
N LEU A 201 -12.21 4.49 6.72
CA LEU A 201 -12.35 3.66 5.52
C LEU A 201 -13.52 4.16 4.68
N LEU A 202 -13.24 4.54 3.44
CA LEU A 202 -14.27 4.75 2.44
C LEU A 202 -14.45 3.48 1.62
N VAL A 203 -15.65 2.90 1.73
CA VAL A 203 -16.11 1.80 0.89
C VAL A 203 -17.39 2.27 0.20
N PRO A 204 -17.39 2.48 -1.14
CA PRO A 204 -18.57 2.93 -1.86
C PRO A 204 -19.80 2.06 -1.56
N GLY A 205 -20.88 2.70 -1.09
CA GLY A 205 -22.13 2.02 -0.72
C GLY A 205 -22.20 1.45 0.71
N TYR A 206 -21.11 1.52 1.49
CA TYR A 206 -21.04 0.91 2.84
C TYR A 206 -20.43 1.86 3.90
N PHE A 207 -20.58 3.17 3.71
CA PHE A 207 -20.03 4.20 4.60
C PHE A 207 -21.10 4.79 5.54
N PRO A 208 -20.80 5.06 6.83
CA PRO A 208 -19.58 4.67 7.55
C PRO A 208 -19.58 3.17 7.86
N LEU A 209 -18.39 2.57 7.86
CA LEU A 209 -18.23 1.16 8.20
C LEU A 209 -18.31 0.97 9.72
N GLN A 210 -19.27 0.16 10.19
CA GLN A 210 -19.53 -0.05 11.63
C GLN A 210 -18.91 -1.34 12.20
N GLY A 211 -18.39 -2.23 11.35
CA GLY A 211 -17.84 -3.51 11.75
C GLY A 211 -17.19 -4.24 10.58
N ASP A 212 -17.03 -5.57 10.71
CA ASP A 212 -16.52 -6.39 9.62
C ASP A 212 -17.49 -6.40 8.42
N LEU A 213 -16.94 -6.49 7.21
CA LEU A 213 -17.66 -6.50 5.95
C LEU A 213 -17.01 -7.49 4.98
N LEU A 214 -17.84 -8.29 4.31
CA LEU A 214 -17.41 -9.19 3.25
C LEU A 214 -18.25 -8.91 2.00
N LEU A 215 -17.58 -8.46 0.93
CA LEU A 215 -18.20 -8.13 -0.35
C LEU A 215 -17.84 -9.19 -1.37
N ARG A 216 -18.81 -9.63 -2.18
CA ARG A 216 -18.61 -10.70 -3.18
C ARG A 216 -19.14 -10.30 -4.55
N GLY A 217 -18.50 -10.78 -5.61
CA GLY A 217 -18.96 -10.62 -6.99
C GLY A 217 -19.25 -9.16 -7.35
N SER A 218 -20.51 -8.84 -7.67
CA SER A 218 -20.92 -7.47 -8.02
C SER A 218 -20.82 -6.46 -6.87
N GLN A 219 -20.75 -6.92 -5.62
CA GLN A 219 -20.62 -6.03 -4.45
C GLN A 219 -19.20 -5.49 -4.27
N VAL A 220 -18.18 -6.10 -4.89
CA VAL A 220 -16.80 -5.61 -4.82
C VAL A 220 -16.75 -4.23 -5.49
N PRO A 221 -16.37 -3.15 -4.76
CA PRO A 221 -16.41 -1.79 -5.29
C PRO A 221 -15.27 -1.56 -6.29
N ALA A 222 -15.29 -0.41 -6.98
CA ALA A 222 -14.19 -0.05 -7.87
C ALA A 222 -12.88 0.23 -7.11
N PHE A 223 -12.99 0.78 -5.90
CA PHE A 223 -11.85 1.09 -5.04
C PHE A 223 -12.25 1.06 -3.56
N ILE A 224 -11.24 1.01 -2.68
CA ILE A 224 -11.35 1.25 -1.24
C ILE A 224 -10.28 2.26 -0.85
N GLU A 225 -10.60 3.16 0.07
CA GLU A 225 -9.65 4.14 0.59
C GLU A 225 -9.51 4.09 2.10
N ALA A 226 -8.31 4.37 2.59
CA ALA A 226 -8.00 4.53 4.00
C ALA A 226 -7.25 5.83 4.24
N ALA A 227 -7.71 6.63 5.20
CA ALA A 227 -7.07 7.89 5.60
C ALA A 227 -7.23 8.11 7.11
N PRO A 228 -6.26 8.75 7.81
CA PRO A 228 -6.45 9.14 9.21
C PRO A 228 -7.48 10.29 9.32
N GLN A 229 -7.56 11.10 8.28
CA GLN A 229 -8.50 12.18 8.03
C GLN A 229 -8.41 12.54 6.54
N ARG A 230 -9.47 13.09 5.94
CA ARG A 230 -9.38 13.60 4.57
C ARG A 230 -8.89 15.04 4.56
N SER A 231 -7.57 15.22 4.62
CA SER A 231 -6.92 16.53 4.50
C SER A 231 -5.82 16.49 3.45
N VAL A 232 -5.52 17.63 2.82
CA VAL A 232 -4.38 17.80 1.89
C VAL A 232 -3.00 17.52 2.50
N LYS A 233 -2.92 17.35 3.82
CA LYS A 233 -1.68 17.15 4.55
C LYS A 233 -1.44 15.68 4.92
N THR A 234 -2.38 14.79 4.61
CA THR A 234 -2.34 13.40 5.03
C THR A 234 -2.52 12.48 3.83
N PRO A 235 -1.71 11.43 3.70
CA PRO A 235 -1.84 10.53 2.58
C PRO A 235 -3.15 9.74 2.68
N ILE A 236 -3.76 9.51 1.53
CA ILE A 236 -4.92 8.62 1.39
C ILE A 236 -4.41 7.38 0.68
N LEU A 237 -4.41 6.25 1.37
CA LEU A 237 -4.18 4.95 0.73
C LEU A 237 -5.41 4.64 -0.11
N ARG A 238 -5.19 4.23 -1.36
CA ARG A 238 -6.22 3.68 -2.23
C ARG A 238 -5.81 2.32 -2.74
N TRP A 239 -6.74 1.38 -2.67
CA TRP A 239 -6.68 0.12 -3.38
C TRP A 239 -7.68 0.16 -4.54
N GLN A 240 -7.16 0.14 -5.78
CA GLN A 240 -7.98 0.02 -6.98
C GLN A 240 -8.32 -1.47 -7.23
N LEU A 241 -9.62 -1.78 -7.24
CA LEU A 241 -10.14 -3.14 -7.34
C LEU A 241 -10.82 -3.42 -8.70
N ARG A 242 -11.36 -2.38 -9.35
CA ARG A 242 -11.86 -2.45 -10.74
C ARG A 242 -11.29 -1.32 -11.58
N GLN A 243 -10.55 -1.68 -12.61
CA GLN A 243 -10.08 -0.79 -13.68
C GLN A 243 -9.67 -1.67 -14.86
N SER A 244 -9.64 -1.11 -16.08
CA SER A 244 -9.00 -1.77 -17.22
C SER A 244 -7.58 -2.22 -16.87
N GLY A 245 -7.22 -3.44 -17.27
CA GLY A 245 -5.92 -4.05 -16.98
C GLY A 245 -5.76 -4.66 -15.58
N LEU A 246 -6.75 -4.54 -14.68
CA LEU A 246 -6.73 -5.22 -13.37
C LEU A 246 -7.64 -6.44 -13.36
N THR A 247 -7.28 -7.43 -12.54
CA THR A 247 -8.10 -8.60 -12.28
C THR A 247 -9.02 -8.30 -11.10
N VAL A 248 -10.33 -8.19 -11.35
CA VAL A 248 -11.31 -7.95 -10.28
C VAL A 248 -11.28 -9.10 -9.27
N PRO A 249 -11.15 -8.83 -7.96
CA PRO A 249 -11.25 -9.86 -6.92
C PRO A 249 -12.63 -10.50 -6.89
N ASP A 250 -12.69 -11.80 -6.58
CA ASP A 250 -13.94 -12.52 -6.38
C ASP A 250 -14.65 -12.05 -5.10
N GLN A 251 -13.87 -11.66 -4.10
CA GLN A 251 -14.35 -11.10 -2.84
C GLN A 251 -13.34 -10.15 -2.22
N VAL A 252 -13.83 -9.27 -1.36
CA VAL A 252 -13.03 -8.36 -0.52
C VAL A 252 -13.57 -8.39 0.90
N ALA A 253 -12.68 -8.62 1.86
CA ALA A 253 -12.98 -8.58 3.28
C ALA A 253 -12.36 -7.32 3.91
N LEU A 254 -13.12 -6.65 4.76
CA LEU A 254 -12.66 -5.60 5.64
C LEU A 254 -13.06 -6.01 7.06
N GLY A 255 -12.17 -5.84 8.02
CA GLY A 255 -12.52 -6.17 9.39
C GLY A 255 -11.35 -6.03 10.33
N GLU A 256 -11.54 -6.42 11.59
CA GLU A 256 -10.47 -6.38 12.58
C GLU A 256 -9.27 -7.21 12.11
N PHE A 257 -8.12 -6.55 11.97
CA PHE A 257 -6.92 -7.11 11.37
C PHE A 257 -6.45 -8.37 12.12
N SER A 258 -6.57 -8.39 13.45
CA SER A 258 -6.21 -9.57 14.25
C SER A 258 -7.07 -10.79 13.91
N ARG A 259 -8.37 -10.61 13.64
CA ARG A 259 -9.26 -11.69 13.17
C ARG A 259 -8.96 -12.08 11.74
N LEU A 260 -8.82 -11.09 10.85
CA LEU A 260 -8.61 -11.31 9.43
C LEU A 260 -7.27 -12.01 9.15
N SER A 261 -6.19 -11.58 9.81
CA SER A 261 -4.86 -12.17 9.65
C SER A 261 -4.72 -13.57 10.27
N ALA A 262 -5.54 -13.93 11.27
CA ALA A 262 -5.53 -15.24 11.88
C ALA A 262 -6.12 -16.34 10.98
N ASN A 263 -7.10 -15.99 10.13
CA ASN A 263 -7.70 -16.93 9.18
C ASN A 263 -8.17 -16.21 7.92
N VAL A 264 -7.23 -15.85 7.04
CA VAL A 264 -7.52 -15.04 5.85
C VAL A 264 -8.56 -15.70 4.96
N TRP A 265 -8.34 -16.96 4.58
CA TRP A 265 -9.21 -17.66 3.64
C TRP A 265 -10.55 -18.12 4.24
N GLY A 266 -10.59 -18.36 5.56
CA GLY A 266 -11.80 -18.75 6.29
C GLY A 266 -12.45 -17.61 7.05
N PHE A 267 -12.14 -16.35 6.71
CA PHE A 267 -12.64 -15.19 7.41
C PHE A 267 -14.18 -15.15 7.40
N SER A 268 -14.76 -15.00 8.59
CA SER A 268 -16.19 -14.81 8.78
C SER A 268 -16.43 -13.46 9.45
N PRO A 269 -17.15 -12.53 8.81
CA PRO A 269 -17.35 -11.19 9.35
C PRO A 269 -18.22 -11.22 10.61
N VAL A 270 -17.84 -10.43 11.61
CA VAL A 270 -18.65 -10.14 12.79
C VAL A 270 -19.02 -8.66 12.78
N SER A 271 -20.18 -8.33 12.20
CA SER A 271 -20.61 -6.95 11.94
C SER A 271 -20.95 -6.15 13.20
N THR A 272 -21.19 -6.82 14.35
CA THR A 272 -21.58 -6.19 15.61
C THR A 272 -20.41 -5.79 16.49
N THR A 273 -19.20 -6.21 16.16
CA THR A 273 -18.01 -5.95 16.98
C THR A 273 -17.28 -4.73 16.42
N PRO A 274 -17.06 -3.68 17.22
CA PRO A 274 -16.25 -2.55 16.80
C PRO A 274 -14.88 -2.99 16.32
N VAL A 275 -14.42 -2.40 15.23
CA VAL A 275 -13.09 -2.63 14.68
C VAL A 275 -12.17 -1.53 15.20
N VAL A 276 -11.03 -1.93 15.77
CA VAL A 276 -10.00 -1.04 16.30
C VAL A 276 -8.90 -0.82 15.26
N ALA A 277 -8.54 -1.87 14.54
CA ALA A 277 -7.55 -1.82 13.46
C ALA A 277 -8.09 -2.55 12.25
N TYR A 278 -8.51 -1.81 11.22
CA TYR A 278 -9.01 -2.44 10.01
C TYR A 278 -7.88 -3.08 9.20
N GLY A 279 -8.03 -4.37 8.88
CA GLY A 279 -7.34 -5.04 7.80
C GLY A 279 -8.23 -5.10 6.56
N ILE A 280 -7.60 -5.13 5.39
CA ILE A 280 -8.29 -5.29 4.10
C ILE A 280 -7.66 -6.48 3.38
N ALA A 281 -8.49 -7.40 2.90
CA ALA A 281 -8.04 -8.53 2.09
C ALA A 281 -8.84 -8.63 0.79
N ALA A 282 -8.14 -8.76 -0.34
CA ALA A 282 -8.74 -9.09 -1.62
C ALA A 282 -8.40 -10.53 -2.00
N TYR A 283 -9.35 -11.23 -2.60
CA TYR A 283 -9.24 -12.66 -2.89
C TYR A 283 -9.54 -12.94 -4.35
N TRP A 284 -8.68 -13.72 -4.96
CA TRP A 284 -8.88 -14.38 -6.24
C TRP A 284 -8.92 -15.87 -5.95
N ASN A 285 -10.13 -16.43 -5.92
CA ASN A 285 -10.43 -17.78 -5.48
C ASN A 285 -9.66 -18.83 -6.29
N PRO A 286 -9.43 -20.02 -5.72
CA PRO A 286 -8.80 -21.12 -6.45
C PRO A 286 -9.51 -21.41 -7.76
N ALA A 287 -8.73 -21.41 -8.84
CA ALA A 287 -9.20 -21.79 -10.17
C ALA A 287 -8.26 -22.84 -10.75
N ALA A 288 -8.81 -23.75 -11.57
CA ALA A 288 -8.04 -24.81 -12.19
C ALA A 288 -7.04 -24.25 -13.22
N ILE A 289 -5.80 -24.67 -13.10
CA ILE A 289 -4.70 -24.39 -14.03
C ILE A 289 -4.23 -25.74 -14.57
N GLN A 290 -4.38 -25.94 -15.88
CA GLN A 290 -3.97 -27.17 -16.56
C GLN A 290 -2.44 -27.36 -16.51
N PRO A 291 -1.94 -28.58 -16.70
CA PRO A 291 -0.50 -28.83 -16.84
C PRO A 291 0.16 -27.88 -17.87
N GLY A 292 1.23 -27.20 -17.47
CA GLY A 292 1.93 -26.19 -18.28
C GLY A 292 1.17 -24.88 -18.47
N GLY A 293 -0.06 -24.76 -17.96
CA GLY A 293 -0.88 -23.56 -18.04
C GLY A 293 -0.49 -22.51 -17.02
N SER A 294 -0.95 -21.28 -17.26
CA SER A 294 -0.73 -20.15 -16.35
C SER A 294 -2.00 -19.33 -16.14
N ARG A 295 -2.07 -18.64 -14.99
CA ARG A 295 -3.09 -17.66 -14.64
C ARG A 295 -2.39 -16.38 -14.19
N VAL A 296 -2.82 -15.24 -14.74
CA VAL A 296 -2.32 -13.93 -14.35
C VAL A 296 -3.36 -13.21 -13.52
N ILE A 297 -2.93 -12.63 -12.40
CA ILE A 297 -3.72 -11.76 -11.53
C ILE A 297 -2.98 -10.43 -11.39
N SER A 298 -3.64 -9.31 -11.64
CA SER A 298 -3.06 -7.98 -11.44
C SER A 298 -3.92 -7.11 -10.54
N THR A 299 -3.28 -6.39 -9.63
CA THR A 299 -3.91 -5.46 -8.68
C THR A 299 -3.09 -4.20 -8.56
N MET A 300 -3.67 -3.14 -8.00
CA MET A 300 -2.99 -1.86 -7.86
C MET A 300 -3.36 -1.13 -6.57
N ILE A 301 -2.35 -0.63 -5.88
CA ILE A 301 -2.47 0.00 -4.56
C ILE A 301 -1.51 1.19 -4.46
N GLY A 302 -1.95 2.30 -3.89
CA GLY A 302 -1.19 3.55 -3.95
C GLY A 302 -1.84 4.71 -3.24
N LEU A 303 -1.55 5.92 -3.72
CA LEU A 303 -2.11 7.17 -3.23
C LEU A 303 -3.35 7.56 -4.02
N ALA A 304 -4.40 7.97 -3.32
CA ALA A 304 -5.44 8.79 -3.93
C ALA A 304 -4.99 10.25 -4.02
N THR A 305 -5.55 10.98 -4.97
CA THR A 305 -5.44 12.44 -5.05
C THR A 305 -6.67 13.08 -4.42
N SER A 306 -6.48 13.84 -3.33
CA SER A 306 -7.51 14.75 -2.80
C SER A 306 -7.01 16.19 -2.88
N SER A 307 -7.85 17.10 -3.34
CA SER A 307 -7.61 18.55 -3.25
C SER A 307 -8.63 19.15 -2.28
N ASN A 308 -8.27 19.18 -1.00
CA ASN A 308 -9.10 19.72 0.07
C ASN A 308 -8.57 21.06 0.57
N ASP A 309 -9.44 22.07 0.68
CA ASP A 309 -9.18 23.18 1.59
C ASP A 309 -9.46 22.68 3.03
N PRO A 310 -8.44 22.59 3.91
CA PRO A 310 -8.62 22.11 5.28
C PRO A 310 -9.48 23.05 6.15
N SER A 311 -9.88 24.23 5.66
CA SER A 311 -10.82 25.14 6.31
C SER A 311 -12.26 25.06 5.74
N GLY A 312 -12.47 24.32 4.65
CA GLY A 312 -13.74 24.22 3.94
C GLY A 312 -14.71 23.17 4.52
N ARG A 313 -16.02 23.39 4.32
CA ARG A 313 -17.08 22.43 4.70
C ARG A 313 -17.21 21.23 3.74
N TYR A 314 -16.59 21.32 2.56
CA TYR A 314 -16.69 20.36 1.47
C TYR A 314 -15.28 19.94 0.99
N ALA A 315 -15.06 18.67 0.69
CA ALA A 315 -13.96 18.23 -0.18
C ALA A 315 -14.41 18.20 -1.63
N LEU A 316 -13.45 18.45 -2.51
CA LEU A 316 -13.52 18.02 -3.90
C LEU A 316 -12.37 17.03 -4.13
N ASP A 317 -12.72 15.76 -4.28
CA ASP A 317 -11.78 14.72 -4.67
C ASP A 317 -11.86 14.58 -6.20
N VAL A 318 -10.77 14.90 -6.89
CA VAL A 318 -10.66 14.70 -8.35
C VAL A 318 -9.73 13.55 -8.61
N GLU A 319 -10.22 12.60 -9.39
CA GLU A 319 -9.55 11.35 -9.69
C GLU A 319 -9.49 11.19 -11.20
N SER A 320 -8.37 10.68 -11.69
CA SER A 320 -8.24 10.26 -13.08
C SER A 320 -7.74 8.82 -13.10
N GLN A 321 -7.85 8.17 -14.26
CA GLN A 321 -7.25 6.86 -14.42
C GLN A 321 -5.73 6.94 -14.18
N PRO A 322 -5.18 6.10 -13.29
CA PRO A 322 -3.78 6.17 -12.90
C PRO A 322 -2.79 5.74 -13.97
N VAL A 323 -3.27 5.08 -15.03
CA VAL A 323 -2.43 4.63 -16.15
C VAL A 323 -3.15 4.97 -17.45
N MET A 324 -2.48 5.78 -18.27
CA MET A 324 -2.76 5.89 -19.70
C MET A 324 -1.58 5.26 -20.43
N GLU A 325 -1.84 4.36 -21.37
CA GLU A 325 -0.81 3.73 -22.17
C GLU A 325 -0.72 4.43 -23.52
N LEU A 326 0.48 4.47 -24.12
CA LEU A 326 0.64 4.97 -25.48
C LEU A 326 0.14 3.91 -26.45
N ASP A 327 -0.79 4.29 -27.31
CA ASP A 327 -1.30 3.46 -28.40
C ASP A 327 -1.25 4.25 -29.70
N SER A 328 -0.28 3.93 -30.55
CA SER A 328 -0.10 4.59 -31.85
C SER A 328 -1.23 4.33 -32.84
N SER A 329 -2.12 3.36 -32.55
CA SER A 329 -3.32 3.10 -33.33
C SER A 329 -4.54 3.90 -32.86
N ALA A 330 -4.48 4.49 -31.65
CA ALA A 330 -5.53 5.35 -31.13
C ALA A 330 -5.42 6.78 -31.71
N PRO A 331 -6.53 7.43 -32.15
CA PRO A 331 -6.55 8.82 -32.62
C PRO A 331 -5.84 9.87 -31.76
N ASN A 332 -5.83 9.73 -30.43
CA ASN A 332 -5.12 10.63 -29.52
C ASN A 332 -3.78 10.06 -29.02
N GLY A 333 -3.33 8.93 -29.56
CA GLY A 333 -2.10 8.26 -29.16
C GLY A 333 -2.17 7.59 -27.78
N LEU A 334 -3.35 7.49 -27.16
CA LEU A 334 -3.54 7.00 -25.79
C LEU A 334 -4.61 5.90 -25.71
N THR A 335 -4.41 4.95 -24.81
CA THR A 335 -5.42 3.96 -24.41
C THR A 335 -5.61 3.93 -22.88
N PRO A 336 -6.85 4.06 -22.39
CA PRO A 336 -8.08 4.24 -23.18
C PRO A 336 -8.18 5.64 -23.80
N GLN A 337 -8.84 5.70 -24.96
CA GLN A 337 -8.96 6.89 -25.80
C GLN A 337 -9.82 7.99 -25.14
N GLU A 338 -10.82 7.56 -24.39
CA GLU A 338 -11.56 8.37 -23.43
C GLU A 338 -11.22 7.87 -22.03
N PHE A 339 -10.96 8.78 -21.10
CA PHE A 339 -10.75 8.44 -19.70
C PHE A 339 -11.70 9.24 -18.83
N LEU A 340 -12.21 8.58 -17.80
CA LEU A 340 -13.09 9.22 -16.84
C LEU A 340 -12.23 10.00 -15.85
N VAL A 341 -12.54 11.29 -15.71
CA VAL A 341 -12.17 12.06 -14.53
C VAL A 341 -13.39 12.07 -13.61
N SER A 342 -13.26 11.41 -12.47
CA SER A 342 -14.31 11.41 -11.46
C SER A 342 -14.04 12.55 -10.49
N ALA A 343 -15.05 13.39 -10.26
CA ALA A 343 -15.04 14.35 -9.19
C ALA A 343 -16.10 13.92 -8.16
N SER A 344 -15.71 13.81 -6.89
CA SER A 344 -16.67 13.60 -5.81
C SER A 344 -16.63 14.76 -4.83
N VAL A 345 -17.81 15.20 -4.40
CA VAL A 345 -17.96 16.24 -3.38
C VAL A 345 -18.46 15.59 -2.11
N THR A 346 -17.68 15.70 -1.04
CA THR A 346 -18.06 15.16 0.27
C THR A 346 -18.27 16.29 1.26
N ASN A 347 -19.43 16.33 1.91
CA ASN A 347 -19.75 17.27 2.98
C ASN A 347 -19.39 16.65 4.33
N TYR A 348 -18.37 17.18 5.02
CA TYR A 348 -17.86 16.58 6.26
C TYR A 348 -18.41 17.18 7.54
N ILE A 349 -19.02 18.37 7.51
CA ILE A 349 -19.29 19.17 8.73
C ILE A 349 -20.78 19.49 8.91
N SER A 350 -21.65 19.22 7.92
CA SER A 350 -23.08 19.54 8.06
C SER A 350 -23.91 18.31 8.43
N ALA A 351 -24.73 18.44 9.49
CA ALA A 351 -25.81 17.51 9.83
C ALA A 351 -26.95 17.49 8.79
N ASN A 352 -26.85 18.28 7.72
CA ASN A 352 -27.82 18.29 6.63
C ASN A 352 -27.41 17.30 5.53
N PRO A 353 -28.32 16.43 5.07
CA PRO A 353 -28.06 15.55 3.94
C PRO A 353 -27.73 16.38 2.68
N ILE A 354 -26.79 15.89 1.87
CA ILE A 354 -26.56 16.41 0.52
C ILE A 354 -27.84 16.13 -0.27
N GLN A 355 -28.55 17.18 -0.66
CA GLN A 355 -29.68 17.07 -1.60
C GLN A 355 -29.11 17.07 -3.02
N ASN A 356 -29.71 16.30 -3.93
CA ASN A 356 -29.41 16.41 -5.35
C ASN A 356 -29.63 17.87 -5.77
N ILE A 357 -28.58 18.54 -6.21
CA ILE A 357 -28.70 19.85 -6.86
C ILE A 357 -28.85 19.54 -8.35
N PRO A 358 -30.00 19.83 -8.97
CA PRO A 358 -30.16 19.75 -10.41
C PRO A 358 -29.10 20.64 -11.09
N LEU A 359 -28.53 20.17 -12.19
CA LEU A 359 -27.54 20.97 -12.96
C LEU A 359 -28.13 22.30 -13.45
N ASP A 360 -29.46 22.39 -13.53
CA ASP A 360 -30.20 23.60 -13.89
C ASP A 360 -29.99 24.75 -12.90
N ASP A 361 -29.55 24.46 -11.67
CA ASP A 361 -29.28 25.42 -10.59
C ASP A 361 -27.78 25.81 -10.47
N VAL A 362 -26.93 25.37 -11.40
CA VAL A 362 -25.49 25.66 -11.38
C VAL A 362 -25.13 26.67 -12.47
N SER A 363 -24.87 27.93 -12.08
CA SER A 363 -24.29 28.92 -12.98
C SER A 363 -22.75 28.89 -12.91
N LEU A 364 -22.09 28.59 -14.02
CA LEU A 364 -20.65 28.82 -14.18
C LEU A 364 -20.45 30.29 -14.54
N SER A 365 -19.90 31.07 -13.60
CA SER A 365 -19.49 32.47 -13.82
C SER A 365 -18.06 32.58 -14.30
#